data_AF-A0AAP9RBY3-F1
#
_entry.id   AF-A0AAP9RBY3-F1
#
_cell.length_a   1.000
_cell.length_b   1.000
_cell.length_c   1.000
_cell.angle_alpha   90.00
_cell.angle_beta   90.00
_cell.angle_gamma   90.00
#
_symmetry.space_group_name_H-M   'P 1'
#
loop_
_entity.id
_entity.type
_entity.pdbx_description
1 polymer ?
#
loop_
_entity_poly.entity_id
_entity_poly.type
_entity_poly.pdbx_seq_one_letter_code
_entity_poly.pdbx_strand_id
1 'polypeptide(L)'
;MEKLMIKDCQLNNECLKDVLSIGIFGSYHEECFDKNRSDIDVMILLKKELDFDEEFEIEDYLDGILPEYFNHNNIHYTFIHDFHYPFSELLLMSEDKIIFDEEKYLDYLLGYSAFKRDREPLEVIRNENLKELEAIKNGLL
;
A
#
# COMPACT_ATOMS: atom_id res chain seq x y z
N MET A 1 1.94 -23.40 -4.75
CA MET A 1 1.68 -22.49 -5.88
C MET A 1 2.85 -21.54 -5.89
N GLU A 2 3.53 -21.39 -7.01
CA GLU A 2 4.56 -20.36 -7.13
C GLU A 2 3.86 -19.00 -7.07
N LYS A 3 4.31 -18.12 -6.17
CA LYS A 3 3.70 -16.80 -6.00
C LYS A 3 4.25 -15.89 -7.10
N LEU A 4 3.35 -15.40 -7.94
CA LEU A 4 3.69 -14.44 -8.99
C LEU A 4 4.00 -13.08 -8.37
N MET A 5 4.87 -12.31 -9.01
CA MET A 5 5.26 -10.98 -8.56
C MET A 5 4.62 -9.93 -9.45
N ILE A 6 3.87 -8.97 -8.89
CA ILE A 6 3.25 -7.90 -9.70
C ILE A 6 4.27 -7.13 -10.52
N LYS A 7 5.52 -7.00 -10.05
CA LYS A 7 6.59 -6.33 -10.82
C LYS A 7 6.90 -6.99 -12.18
N ASP A 8 6.51 -8.25 -12.36
CA ASP A 8 6.66 -8.99 -13.61
C ASP A 8 5.38 -8.96 -14.47
N CYS A 9 4.30 -8.34 -13.97
CA CYS A 9 3.05 -8.15 -14.70
C CYS A 9 3.19 -7.06 -15.76
N GLN A 10 2.63 -7.28 -16.94
CA GLN A 10 2.64 -6.31 -18.02
C GLN A 10 1.41 -5.40 -17.93
N LEU A 11 1.62 -4.15 -17.54
CA LEU A 11 0.58 -3.13 -17.45
C LEU A 11 0.84 -2.01 -18.48
N ASN A 12 -0.24 -1.47 -19.06
CA ASN A 12 -0.21 -0.34 -19.96
C ASN A 12 -0.15 0.98 -19.17
N ASN A 13 0.97 1.68 -19.30
CA ASN A 13 1.21 2.97 -18.66
C ASN A 13 0.22 4.06 -19.08
N GLU A 14 -0.39 3.97 -20.27
CA GLU A 14 -1.38 4.95 -20.75
C GLU A 14 -2.67 4.92 -19.92
N CYS A 15 -3.09 3.73 -19.49
CA CYS A 15 -4.25 3.51 -18.62
C CYS A 15 -3.95 3.91 -17.15
N LEU A 16 -2.67 4.10 -16.80
CA LEU A 16 -2.20 4.34 -15.44
C LEU A 16 -1.44 5.67 -15.32
N LYS A 17 -1.83 6.67 -16.12
CA LYS A 17 -1.12 7.96 -16.23
C LYS A 17 -0.97 8.71 -14.89
N ASP A 18 -1.95 8.59 -14.00
CA ASP A 18 -1.99 9.24 -12.69
C ASP A 18 -1.48 8.34 -11.55
N VAL A 19 -1.06 7.12 -11.88
CA VAL A 19 -0.44 6.19 -10.94
C VAL A 19 1.08 6.35 -10.95
N LEU A 20 1.65 6.41 -9.76
CA LEU A 20 3.09 6.51 -9.52
C LEU A 20 3.71 5.13 -9.32
N SER A 21 3.05 4.27 -8.53
CA SER A 21 3.49 2.91 -8.25
C SER A 21 2.31 2.00 -7.90
N ILE A 22 2.43 0.72 -8.22
CA ILE A 22 1.51 -0.33 -7.76
C ILE A 22 2.34 -1.40 -7.07
N GLY A 23 1.95 -1.83 -5.87
CA GLY A 23 2.68 -2.86 -5.12
C GLY A 23 1.76 -3.84 -4.41
N ILE A 24 2.25 -5.06 -4.21
CA ILE A 24 1.57 -6.04 -3.37
C ILE A 24 1.90 -5.79 -1.90
N PHE A 25 0.89 -5.91 -1.05
CA PHE A 25 1.04 -5.90 0.39
C PHE A 25 0.17 -6.99 1.03
N GLY A 26 0.05 -6.95 2.36
CA GLY A 26 -0.81 -7.88 3.09
C GLY A 26 -0.25 -9.30 3.09
N SER A 27 -1.15 -10.29 3.09
CA SER A 27 -0.77 -11.68 3.36
C SER A 27 -0.20 -12.42 2.16
N TYR A 28 -0.35 -11.92 0.92
CA TYR A 28 -0.13 -12.72 -0.28
C TYR A 28 1.25 -13.37 -0.35
N HIS A 29 2.32 -12.64 -0.01
CA HIS A 29 3.69 -13.17 0.00
C HIS A 29 4.09 -13.88 1.30
N GLU A 30 3.26 -13.82 2.32
CA GLU A 30 3.51 -14.41 3.64
C GLU A 30 3.11 -15.89 3.73
N GLU A 31 3.63 -16.59 4.75
CA GLU A 31 3.29 -18.00 5.02
C GLU A 31 1.81 -18.20 5.43
N CYS A 32 1.17 -17.15 5.95
CA CYS A 32 -0.22 -17.19 6.40
C CYS A 32 -1.26 -17.05 5.28
N PHE A 33 -0.84 -16.87 4.03
CA PHE A 33 -1.74 -16.77 2.88
C PHE A 33 -2.54 -18.06 2.68
N ASP A 34 -3.87 -17.95 2.69
CA ASP A 34 -4.78 -19.04 2.33
C ASP A 34 -5.57 -18.66 1.08
N LYS A 35 -5.23 -19.25 -0.06
CA LYS A 35 -5.87 -18.96 -1.35
C LYS A 35 -7.41 -19.08 -1.37
N ASN A 36 -8.01 -19.78 -0.40
CA ASN A 36 -9.46 -19.97 -0.34
C ASN A 36 -10.15 -18.93 0.56
N ARG A 37 -9.39 -18.10 1.28
CA ARG A 37 -9.89 -17.16 2.29
C ARG A 37 -9.31 -15.76 2.18
N SER A 38 -8.03 -15.67 1.84
CA SER A 38 -7.29 -14.43 1.66
C SER A 38 -7.60 -13.81 0.30
N ASP A 39 -7.69 -12.49 0.28
CA ASP A 39 -7.49 -11.62 -0.87
C ASP A 39 -6.01 -11.42 -1.20
N ILE A 40 -5.77 -10.87 -2.39
CA ILE A 40 -4.50 -10.24 -2.75
C ILE A 40 -4.67 -8.73 -2.62
N ASP A 41 -3.98 -8.16 -1.64
CA ASP A 41 -3.98 -6.73 -1.40
C ASP A 41 -3.02 -6.00 -2.36
N VAL A 42 -3.56 -5.06 -3.14
CA VAL A 42 -2.84 -4.28 -4.15
C VAL A 42 -2.93 -2.79 -3.78
N MET A 43 -1.79 -2.17 -3.51
CA MET A 43 -1.71 -0.76 -3.17
C MET A 43 -1.37 0.06 -4.40
N ILE A 44 -2.11 1.14 -4.62
CA ILE A 44 -1.97 2.02 -5.77
C ILE A 44 -1.59 3.41 -5.25
N LEU A 45 -0.35 3.81 -5.49
CA LEU A 45 0.12 5.15 -5.16
C LEU A 45 -0.18 6.11 -6.30
N LEU A 46 -0.99 7.11 -6.02
CA LEU A 46 -1.41 8.12 -6.98
C LEU A 46 -0.49 9.34 -6.93
N LYS A 47 -0.36 10.02 -8.07
CA LYS A 47 0.38 11.28 -8.22
C LYS A 47 -0.35 12.47 -7.59
N LYS A 48 -1.67 12.36 -7.43
CA LYS A 48 -2.60 13.33 -6.86
C LYS A 48 -3.82 12.59 -6.32
N GLU A 49 -4.59 13.24 -5.47
CA GLU A 49 -5.96 12.79 -5.17
C GLU A 49 -6.79 12.77 -6.46
N LEU A 50 -7.55 11.70 -6.66
CA LEU A 50 -8.42 11.48 -7.80
C LEU A 50 -9.88 11.49 -7.35
N ASP A 51 -10.79 11.77 -8.26
CA ASP A 51 -12.21 11.55 -7.99
C ASP A 51 -12.59 10.06 -8.14
N PHE A 52 -13.80 9.73 -7.70
CA PHE A 52 -14.29 8.36 -7.72
C PHE A 52 -14.36 7.76 -9.13
N ASP A 53 -14.68 8.57 -10.15
CA ASP A 53 -14.79 8.07 -11.52
C ASP A 53 -13.39 7.75 -12.07
N GLU A 54 -12.40 8.60 -11.78
CA GLU A 54 -10.98 8.38 -12.10
C GLU A 54 -10.43 7.12 -11.38
N GLU A 55 -10.73 6.91 -10.10
CA GLU A 55 -10.33 5.70 -9.37
C GLU A 55 -10.98 4.45 -9.95
N PHE A 56 -12.28 4.51 -10.27
CA PHE A 56 -13.03 3.40 -10.85
C PHE A 56 -12.48 2.99 -12.23
N GLU A 57 -12.06 3.94 -13.08
CA GLU A 57 -11.42 3.62 -14.36
C GLU A 57 -10.11 2.83 -14.18
N ILE A 58 -9.34 3.15 -13.14
CA ILE A 58 -8.10 2.41 -12.81
C ILE A 58 -8.45 1.02 -12.27
N GLU A 59 -9.43 0.90 -11.38
CA GLU A 59 -9.89 -0.39 -10.87
C GLU A 59 -10.38 -1.31 -11.99
N ASP A 60 -11.29 -0.85 -12.86
CA ASP A 60 -11.84 -1.64 -13.97
C ASP A 60 -10.73 -2.14 -14.92
N TYR A 61 -9.74 -1.28 -15.19
CA TYR A 61 -8.57 -1.66 -15.97
C TYR A 61 -7.73 -2.76 -15.30
N LEU A 62 -7.49 -2.66 -13.98
CA LEU A 62 -6.72 -3.66 -13.24
C LEU A 62 -7.50 -4.96 -13.05
N ASP A 63 -8.81 -4.89 -12.83
CA ASP A 63 -9.70 -6.06 -12.74
C ASP A 63 -9.78 -6.84 -14.05
N GLY A 64 -9.58 -6.17 -15.18
CA GLY A 64 -9.42 -6.81 -16.48
C GLY A 64 -8.16 -7.67 -16.63
N ILE A 65 -7.20 -7.58 -15.70
CA ILE A 65 -5.85 -8.16 -15.85
C ILE A 65 -5.43 -9.00 -14.63
N LEU A 66 -5.48 -8.42 -13.43
CA LEU A 66 -4.88 -9.01 -12.24
C LEU A 66 -5.51 -10.33 -11.80
N PRO A 67 -6.85 -10.53 -11.88
CA PRO A 67 -7.46 -11.80 -11.53
C PRO A 67 -6.94 -12.97 -12.37
N GLU A 68 -6.77 -12.75 -13.68
CA GLU A 68 -6.19 -13.75 -14.58
C GLU A 68 -4.70 -13.94 -14.30
N TYR A 69 -3.95 -12.84 -14.16
CA TYR A 69 -2.52 -12.87 -13.88
C TYR A 69 -2.21 -13.69 -12.63
N PHE A 70 -2.87 -13.40 -11.50
CA PHE A 70 -2.66 -14.11 -10.24
C PHE A 70 -3.40 -15.44 -10.14
N ASN A 71 -4.27 -15.76 -11.11
CA ASN A 71 -5.22 -16.86 -11.02
C ASN A 71 -6.01 -16.82 -9.69
N HIS A 72 -6.47 -15.63 -9.33
CA HIS A 72 -7.14 -15.35 -8.06
C HIS A 72 -8.14 -14.19 -8.20
N ASN A 73 -9.42 -14.45 -7.93
CA ASN A 73 -10.48 -13.47 -8.20
C ASN A 73 -10.65 -12.40 -7.12
N ASN A 74 -10.17 -12.65 -5.89
CA ASN A 74 -10.38 -11.72 -4.78
C ASN A 74 -9.18 -10.76 -4.68
N ILE A 75 -9.21 -9.71 -5.50
CA ILE A 75 -8.20 -8.65 -5.47
C ILE A 75 -8.79 -7.47 -4.69
N HIS A 76 -8.04 -6.96 -3.72
CA HIS A 76 -8.43 -5.78 -2.96
C HIS A 76 -7.54 -4.60 -3.31
N TYR A 77 -8.11 -3.55 -3.88
CA TYR A 77 -7.40 -2.33 -4.23
C TYR A 77 -7.43 -1.33 -3.08
N THR A 78 -6.30 -0.70 -2.82
CA THR A 78 -6.18 0.41 -1.86
C THR A 78 -5.44 1.56 -2.51
N PHE A 79 -6.18 2.63 -2.80
CA PHE A 79 -5.63 3.88 -3.32
C PHE A 79 -5.03 4.70 -2.18
N ILE A 80 -3.83 5.20 -2.40
CA ILE A 80 -3.18 6.16 -1.51
C ILE A 80 -2.62 7.33 -2.31
N HIS A 81 -2.70 8.51 -1.72
CA HIS A 81 -2.02 9.72 -2.16
C HIS A 81 -1.36 10.38 -0.93
N ASP A 82 -0.42 11.29 -1.16
CA ASP A 82 0.33 11.96 -0.09
C ASP A 82 0.96 10.95 0.92
N PHE A 83 1.27 11.40 2.14
CA PHE A 83 1.91 10.57 3.17
C PHE A 83 0.87 9.92 4.10
N HIS A 84 0.33 8.79 3.67
CA HIS A 84 -0.62 7.97 4.42
C HIS A 84 0.08 6.91 5.29
N TYR A 85 0.31 7.21 6.56
CA TYR A 85 0.81 6.20 7.52
C TYR A 85 -0.29 5.23 7.97
N PRO A 86 -0.06 3.89 7.99
CA PRO A 86 1.19 3.19 7.68
C PRO A 86 1.33 2.73 6.22
N PHE A 87 0.31 2.92 5.39
CA PHE A 87 0.22 2.39 4.03
C PHE A 87 1.39 2.81 3.13
N SER A 88 1.77 4.09 3.15
CA SER A 88 2.95 4.60 2.44
C SER A 88 4.22 3.83 2.81
N GLU A 89 4.43 3.50 4.09
CA GLU A 89 5.60 2.71 4.51
C GLU A 89 5.52 1.27 4.02
N LEU A 90 4.35 0.64 4.10
CA LEU A 90 4.16 -0.73 3.61
C LEU A 90 4.49 -0.83 2.11
N LEU A 91 4.01 0.12 1.30
CA LEU A 91 4.32 0.17 -0.12
C LEU A 91 5.82 0.38 -0.38
N LEU A 92 6.44 1.35 0.31
CA LEU A 92 7.86 1.65 0.14
C LEU A 92 8.75 0.43 0.51
N MET A 93 8.34 -0.34 1.52
CA MET A 93 9.02 -1.55 1.96
C MET A 93 8.73 -2.78 1.08
N SER A 94 7.64 -2.79 0.30
CA SER A 94 7.29 -3.93 -0.55
C SER A 94 8.35 -4.15 -1.62
N GLU A 95 8.91 -5.36 -1.74
CA GLU A 95 9.84 -5.71 -2.83
C GLU A 95 9.11 -6.08 -4.14
N ASP A 96 7.80 -6.23 -4.08
CA ASP A 96 6.95 -6.59 -5.21
C ASP A 96 6.10 -5.41 -5.65
N LYS A 97 6.69 -4.53 -6.46
CA LYS A 97 6.05 -3.32 -6.96
C LYS A 97 6.55 -2.90 -8.33
N ILE A 98 5.65 -2.28 -9.09
CA ILE A 98 5.94 -1.56 -10.34
C ILE A 98 6.05 -0.07 -10.01
N ILE A 99 7.06 0.60 -10.58
CA ILE A 99 7.22 2.06 -10.51
C ILE A 99 7.06 2.60 -11.94
N PHE A 100 6.11 3.51 -12.13
CA PHE A 100 5.77 4.05 -13.46
C PHE A 100 6.51 5.37 -13.77
N ASP A 101 6.90 6.09 -12.73
CA ASP A 101 7.62 7.37 -12.81
C ASP A 101 8.67 7.42 -11.69
N GLU A 102 9.88 6.96 -12.00
CA GLU A 102 10.97 6.74 -11.03
C GLU A 102 11.38 8.04 -10.32
N GLU A 103 11.45 9.16 -11.05
CA GLU A 103 11.85 10.45 -10.49
C GLU A 103 10.86 10.91 -9.42
N LYS A 104 9.56 10.92 -9.76
CA LYS A 104 8.52 11.29 -8.79
C LYS A 104 8.42 10.30 -7.63
N TYR A 105 8.73 9.03 -7.86
CA TYR A 105 8.73 8.02 -6.82
C TYR A 105 9.86 8.26 -5.81
N LEU A 106 11.04 8.64 -6.29
CA LEU A 106 12.16 9.04 -5.43
C LEU A 106 11.84 10.32 -4.64
N ASP A 107 11.18 11.31 -5.25
CA ASP A 107 10.71 12.50 -4.55
C ASP A 107 9.71 12.15 -3.44
N TYR A 108 8.77 11.26 -3.74
CA TYR A 108 7.81 10.74 -2.76
C TYR A 108 8.51 10.02 -1.60
N LEU A 109 9.47 9.13 -1.89
CA LEU A 109 10.26 8.42 -0.88
C LEU A 109 11.01 9.40 0.04
N LEU A 110 11.63 10.43 -0.55
CA LEU A 110 12.35 11.45 0.21
C LEU A 110 11.40 12.25 1.11
N GLY A 111 10.27 12.68 0.57
CA GLY A 111 9.24 13.40 1.32
C GLY A 111 8.65 12.57 2.46
N TYR A 112 8.32 11.30 2.19
CA TYR A 112 7.82 10.37 3.20
C TYR A 112 8.84 10.12 4.30
N SER A 113 10.13 10.01 3.95
CA SER A 113 11.21 9.84 4.93
C SER A 113 11.32 11.02 5.89
N ALA A 114 11.15 12.26 5.39
CA ALA A 114 11.11 13.45 6.22
C ALA A 114 9.87 13.46 7.13
N PHE A 115 8.70 13.14 6.59
CA PHE A 115 7.46 13.01 7.35
C PHE A 115 7.57 11.96 8.47
N LYS A 116 8.12 10.78 8.16
CA LYS A 116 8.31 9.68 9.12
C LYS A 116 9.22 10.09 10.28
N ARG A 117 10.35 10.74 9.97
CA ARG A 117 11.29 11.22 10.99
C ARG A 117 10.63 12.16 11.99
N ASP A 118 9.77 13.05 11.52
CA ASP A 118 9.08 14.02 12.38
C ASP A 118 7.95 13.36 13.18
N ARG A 119 7.39 12.26 12.67
CA ARG A 119 6.31 11.49 13.30
C ARG A 119 6.80 10.52 14.39
N GLU A 120 7.93 9.85 14.20
CA GLU A 120 8.46 8.81 15.11
C GLU A 120 8.48 9.23 16.60
N PRO A 121 8.98 10.44 16.98
CA PRO A 121 8.96 10.88 18.38
C PRO A 121 7.55 11.01 18.94
N LEU A 122 6.58 11.43 18.12
CA LEU A 122 5.18 11.58 18.53
C LEU A 122 4.53 10.21 18.81
N GLU A 123 4.95 9.16 18.11
CA GLU A 123 4.48 7.79 18.36
C GLU A 123 5.02 7.23 19.68
N VAL A 124 6.27 7.54 20.02
CA VAL A 124 6.86 7.20 21.33
C VAL A 124 6.05 7.86 22.45
N ILE A 125 5.82 9.18 22.37
CA ILE A 125 5.02 9.92 23.36
C ILE A 125 3.60 9.36 23.45
N ARG A 126 2.95 9.05 22.31
CA ARG A 126 1.62 8.44 22.30
C ARG A 126 1.62 7.10 23.04
N ASN A 127 2.61 6.25 22.81
CA ASN A 127 2.69 4.93 23.44
C ASN A 127 2.96 5.02 24.95
N GLU A 128 3.76 5.98 25.40
CA GLU A 128 3.96 6.28 26.81
C GLU A 128 2.65 6.72 27.47
N ASN A 129 1.94 7.68 26.86
CA ASN A 129 0.65 8.16 27.35
C ASN A 129 -0.41 7.03 27.42
N LEU A 130 -0.41 6.12 26.45
CA LEU A 130 -1.32 4.97 26.45
C LEU A 130 -1.02 4.00 27.61
N LYS A 131 0.26 3.76 27.91
CA LYS A 131 0.68 2.92 29.05
C LYS A 131 0.28 3.55 30.39
N GLU A 132 0.46 4.86 30.54
CA GLU A 132 0.02 5.59 31.74
C GLU A 132 -1.49 5.50 31.93
N LEU A 133 -2.27 5.72 30.86
CA LEU A 133 -3.73 5.59 30.89
C LEU A 133 -4.17 4.18 31.29
N GLU A 134 -3.48 3.15 30.79
CA GLU A 134 -3.76 1.75 31.15
C GLU A 134 -3.42 1.46 32.62
N ALA A 135 -2.30 1.98 33.12
CA ALA A 135 -1.93 1.86 34.53
C ALA A 135 -2.96 2.53 35.45
N ILE A 136 -3.46 3.72 35.10
CA ILE A 136 -4.55 4.41 35.81
C ILE A 136 -5.82 3.56 35.80
N LYS A 137 -6.21 3.02 34.64
CA LYS A 137 -7.40 2.14 34.53
C LYS A 137 -7.29 0.89 35.39
N ASN A 138 -6.08 0.37 35.56
CA ASN A 138 -5.79 -0.80 36.37
C ASN A 138 -5.55 -0.48 37.85
N GLY A 139 -5.67 0.79 38.28
CA GLY A 139 -5.46 1.22 39.66
C GLY A 139 -4.02 1.08 40.16
N LEU A 140 -3.06 1.07 39.23
CA LEU A 140 -1.62 0.96 39.52
C LEU A 140 -0.95 2.32 39.74
N LEU A 141 -1.67 3.42 39.46
CA LEU A 141 -1.30 4.82 39.67
C LEU A 141 -2.47 5.58 40.31
#